data_AF-F8K1A5-F1
#
_entry.id   AF-F8K1A5-F1
#
_cell.length_a   1.000
_cell.length_b   1.000
_cell.length_c   1.000
_cell.angle_alpha   90.00
_cell.angle_beta   90.00
_cell.angle_gamma   90.00
#
_symmetry.space_group_name_H-M   'P 1'
#
loop_
_entity.id
_entity.type
_entity.pdbx_description
1 polymer ?
#
loop_
_entity_poly.entity_id
_entity_poly.type
_entity_poly.pdbx_seq_one_letter_code
_entity_poly.pdbx_strand_id
1 'polypeptide(L)' 'MIKVVRGNPTPEELAAALAVVQARAVAAPARDGAGRAGAWADPARGVLLRRVPRPAPAAWRTTYWPV' A
#
# COMPACT_ATOMS: atom_id res chain seq x y z
N MET A 1 -10.81 9.32 1.03
CA MET A 1 -11.58 8.79 2.18
C MET A 1 -10.59 8.21 3.17
N ILE A 2 -10.42 8.80 4.37
CA ILE A 2 -9.54 8.26 5.43
C ILE A 2 -10.40 7.38 6.37
N LYS A 3 -9.88 6.21 6.75
CA LYS A 3 -10.54 5.26 7.67
C LYS A 3 -9.62 4.96 8.85
N VAL A 4 -10.16 5.06 10.05
CA VAL A 4 -9.50 4.58 11.28
C VAL A 4 -9.64 3.05 11.33
N VAL A 5 -8.52 2.34 11.32
CA VAL A 5 -8.50 0.86 11.34
C VAL A 5 -8.60 0.32 12.77
N ARG A 6 -8.10 1.07 13.76
CA ARG A 6 -8.05 0.68 15.17
C ARG A 6 -8.11 1.92 16.07
N GLY A 7 -8.79 1.80 17.21
CA GLY A 7 -8.95 2.86 18.21
C GLY A 7 -10.18 3.74 17.97
N ASN A 8 -10.48 4.61 18.94
CA ASN A 8 -11.55 5.60 18.87
C ASN A 8 -10.97 7.00 19.12
N PRO A 9 -10.25 7.57 18.13
CA PRO A 9 -9.62 8.88 18.29
C PRO A 9 -10.69 9.95 18.46
N THR A 10 -10.37 10.99 19.22
CA THR A 10 -11.28 12.14 19.30
C THR A 10 -11.28 12.91 17.97
N PRO A 11 -12.31 13.72 17.69
CA PRO A 11 -12.34 14.57 16.49
C PRO A 11 -11.13 15.49 16.38
N GLU A 12 -10.60 15.96 17.51
CA GLU A 12 -9.44 16.86 17.59
C GLU A 12 -8.16 16.13 17.18
N GLU A 13 -7.96 14.90 17.64
CA GLU A 13 -6.81 14.07 17.25
C GLU A 13 -6.83 13.74 15.76
N LEU A 14 -8.01 13.45 15.21
CA LEU A 14 -8.17 13.24 13.77
C LEU A 14 -7.85 14.51 12.98
N ALA A 15 -8.32 15.68 13.45
CA ALA A 15 -8.02 16.96 12.82
C ALA A 15 -6.51 17.25 12.84
N ALA A 16 -5.83 17.01 13.96
CA ALA A 16 -4.39 17.19 14.10
C ALA A 16 -3.61 16.24 13.16
N ALA A 17 -4.00 14.97 13.09
CA ALA A 17 -3.38 14.00 12.19
C ALA A 17 -3.55 14.41 10.71
N LEU A 18 -4.75 14.86 10.34
CA LEU A 18 -5.02 15.34 8.98
C LEU A 18 -4.20 16.61 8.65
N ALA A 19 -4.07 17.54 9.59
CA ALA A 19 -3.27 18.75 9.42
C ALA A 19 -1.78 18.40 9.15
N VAL A 20 -1.22 17.45 9.90
CA VAL A 20 0.17 16.99 9.70
C VAL A 20 0.35 16.31 8.34
N VAL A 21 -0.58 15.45 7.94
CA VAL A 21 -0.54 14.78 6.64
C VAL A 21 -0.58 15.79 5.50
N GLN A 22 -1.45 16.79 5.57
CA GLN A 22 -1.56 17.85 4.56
C GLN A 22 -0.31 18.72 4.52
N ALA A 23 0.21 19.16 5.67
CA ALA A 23 1.43 19.94 5.74
C ALA A 23 2.63 19.21 5.11
N ARG A 24 2.74 17.90 5.35
CA ARG A 24 3.77 17.06 4.73
C ARG A 24 3.56 16.88 3.23
N ALA A 25 2.31 16.78 2.77
CA ALA A 25 2.00 16.66 1.35
C ALA A 25 2.38 17.93 0.57
N VAL A 26 2.17 19.11 1.17
CA VAL A 26 2.57 20.40 0.57
C VAL A 26 4.09 20.59 0.59
N ALA A 27 4.75 20.16 1.66
CA ALA A 27 6.21 20.23 1.78
C ALA A 27 6.94 19.16 0.95
N ALA A 28 6.24 18.16 0.41
CA ALA A 28 6.85 17.15 -0.42
C ALA A 28 7.34 17.79 -1.72
N PRO A 29 8.62 17.62 -2.10
CA PRO A 29 9.11 18.12 -3.37
C PRO A 29 8.31 17.51 -4.52
N ALA A 30 8.06 18.30 -5.56
CA ALA A 30 7.49 17.78 -6.80
C ALA A 30 8.35 16.61 -7.27
N ARG A 31 7.75 15.42 -7.36
CA ARG A 31 8.40 14.28 -8.00
C ARG A 31 8.36 14.55 -9.49
N ASP A 32 9.42 15.16 -10.01
CA ASP A 32 9.63 15.28 -11.45
C ASP A 32 9.76 13.87 -12.03
N GLY A 33 8.77 13.50 -12.85
CA GLY A 33 8.69 12.21 -13.50
C GLY A 33 8.14 11.11 -12.60
N ALA A 34 7.47 10.15 -13.24
CA ALA A 34 7.16 8.87 -12.64
C ALA A 34 8.48 8.23 -12.15
N GLY A 35 8.85 8.52 -10.90
CA GLY A 35 10.01 7.94 -10.26
C GLY A 35 9.93 6.44 -10.47
N ARG A 36 11.03 5.86 -10.98
CA ARG A 36 11.15 4.44 -11.34
C ARG A 36 10.33 3.63 -10.36
N ALA A 37 9.23 3.04 -10.85
CA ALA A 37 8.35 2.23 -10.03
C ALA A 37 9.25 1.28 -9.22
N GLY A 38 9.15 1.34 -7.89
CA GLY A 38 9.95 0.48 -7.03
C GLY A 38 9.78 -0.97 -7.49
N ALA A 39 10.73 -1.85 -7.18
CA ALA A 39 10.71 -3.25 -7.62
C ALA A 39 9.37 -3.99 -7.42
N TRP A 40 8.54 -3.52 -6.49
CA TRP A 40 7.18 -3.98 -6.17
C TRP A 40 6.07 -3.50 -7.12
N ALA A 41 6.24 -2.35 -7.77
CA ALA A 41 5.27 -1.73 -8.67
C ALA A 41 5.59 -1.98 -10.16
N ASP A 42 6.59 -2.82 -10.44
CA ASP A 42 6.96 -3.23 -11.81
C ASP A 42 5.86 -4.15 -12.41
N PRO A 43 5.13 -3.72 -13.45
CA PRO A 43 4.08 -4.52 -14.09
C PRO A 43 4.61 -5.83 -14.69
N ALA A 44 5.87 -5.87 -15.11
CA ALA A 44 6.51 -7.08 -15.64
C ALA A 44 6.77 -8.12 -14.53
N ARG A 45 6.81 -7.68 -13.26
CA ARG A 45 6.88 -8.55 -12.08
C ARG A 45 5.51 -8.85 -11.48
N GLY A 46 4.47 -8.16 -11.93
CA GLY A 46 3.11 -8.39 -11.51
C GLY A 46 2.67 -9.82 -11.82
N VAL A 47 2.14 -10.50 -10.80
CA VAL A 47 1.44 -11.80 -10.88
C VAL A 47 0.32 -11.82 -11.95
N LEU A 48 -0.03 -10.67 -12.51
CA LEU A 48 -0.91 -10.51 -13.68
C LEU A 48 -0.49 -11.33 -14.90
N LEU A 49 0.79 -11.66 -15.06
CA LEU A 49 1.27 -12.52 -16.15
C LEU A 49 1.12 -14.03 -15.88
N ARG A 50 0.86 -14.43 -14.64
CA ARG A 50 0.67 -15.83 -14.25
C ARG A 50 -0.81 -16.10 -14.02
N ARG A 51 -1.34 -17.18 -14.61
CA ARG A 51 -2.69 -17.66 -14.28
C ARG A 51 -2.73 -17.94 -12.77
N VAL A 52 -3.58 -17.20 -12.07
CA VAL A 52 -3.85 -17.44 -10.65
C VAL A 52 -4.42 -18.86 -10.52
N PRO A 53 -3.85 -19.72 -9.65
CA PRO A 53 -4.39 -21.03 -9.40
C PRO A 53 -5.86 -20.93 -8.97
N ARG A 54 -6.71 -21.82 -9.47
CA ARG A 54 -8.10 -21.88 -9.00
C ARG A 54 -8.10 -22.21 -7.49
N PRO A 55 -8.99 -21.60 -6.70
CA PRO A 55 -9.14 -21.96 -5.29
C PRO A 55 -9.38 -23.47 -5.14
N ALA A 56 -8.47 -24.15 -4.46
CA ALA A 56 -8.56 -25.58 -4.14
C ALA A 56 -7.86 -25.82 -2.79
N PRO A 57 -8.20 -26.89 -2.06
CA PRO A 57 -7.63 -27.17 -0.74
C PRO A 57 -6.09 -27.21 -0.68
N ALA A 58 -5.41 -27.48 -1.81
CA ALA A 58 -3.95 -27.50 -1.90
C ALA A 58 -3.33 -26.27 -2.62
N ALA A 59 -4.14 -25.32 -3.09
CA ALA A 59 -3.69 -24.24 -3.98
C ALA A 59 -2.71 -23.24 -3.32
N TRP A 60 -2.60 -23.24 -1.99
CA TRP A 60 -1.78 -22.32 -1.19
C TRP A 60 -0.59 -23.01 -0.49
N ARG A 61 -0.38 -24.32 -0.73
CA ARG A 61 0.66 -25.09 -0.02
C ARG A 61 2.09 -24.63 -0.30
N THR A 62 2.33 -23.82 -1.34
CA THR A 62 3.67 -23.34 -1.73
C THR A 62 3.97 -21.89 -1.32
N THR A 63 3.16 -21.25 -0.47
CA THR A 63 3.41 -19.85 -0.03
C THR A 63 4.48 -19.72 1.07
N TYR A 64 5.25 -20.77 1.35
CA TYR A 64 6.34 -20.70 2.32
C TYR A 64 7.56 -20.02 1.70
N TRP A 65 7.93 -18.85 2.24
CA TRP A 65 9.21 -18.19 1.97
C TRP A 65 10.17 -18.52 3.12
N PRO A 66 11.31 -19.20 2.88
CA PRO A 66 12.31 -19.40 3.92
C PRO A 66 12.99 -18.07 4.26
N VAL A 67 13.32 -17.91 5.54
CA VAL A 67 14.11 -16.81 6.11
C VAL A 67 15.54 -16.82 5.62
#